data_AF-B4Z977-F1
#
_entry.id   AF-B4Z977-F1
#
_cell.length_a   1.000
_cell.length_b   1.000
_cell.length_c   1.000
_cell.angle_alpha   90.00
_cell.angle_beta   90.00
_cell.angle_gamma   90.00
#
_symmetry.space_group_name_H-M   'P 1'
#
loop_
_entity.id
_entity.type
_entity.pdbx_description
1 polymer ?
#
loop_
_entity_poly.entity_id
_entity_poly.type
_entity_poly.pdbx_seq_one_letter_code
_entity_poly.pdbx_strand_id
1 'polypeptide(L)'
;GIIGVNRKGQVLSVCVEEENIIPYITNVLQNPDLALRMAVRNNLAGAEELFARKFNALFAQGNYSEAAKVAANAPKGILRTPDTIRRFQSVPAQPGQTSPLLQYFGIL
;
A
#
# COMPACT_ATOMS: atom_id res chain seq x y z
N GLY A 1 -19.75 9.58 7.82
CA GLY A 1 -19.85 11.03 7.56
C GLY A 1 -20.41 11.74 8.77
N ILE A 2 -20.64 13.04 8.66
CA ILE A 2 -21.30 13.87 9.67
C ILE A 2 -22.45 14.65 9.02
N ILE A 3 -23.52 14.90 9.78
CA ILE A 3 -24.68 15.70 9.34
C ILE A 3 -24.86 16.83 10.36
N GLY A 4 -25.16 18.03 9.86
CA GLY A 4 -25.37 19.21 10.69
C GLY A 4 -26.42 20.16 10.12
N VAL A 5 -26.99 20.99 10.99
CA VAL A 5 -27.96 22.02 10.60
C VAL A 5 -27.40 23.38 11.01
N ASN A 6 -27.41 24.35 10.08
CA ASN A 6 -26.95 25.70 10.40
C ASN A 6 -28.10 26.60 10.89
N ARG A 7 -27.78 27.81 11.38
CA ARG A 7 -28.78 28.76 11.92
C ARG A 7 -29.81 29.26 10.89
N LYS A 8 -29.56 29.05 9.59
CA LYS A 8 -30.50 29.35 8.51
C LYS A 8 -31.44 28.17 8.20
N GLY A 9 -31.34 27.07 8.95
CA GLY A 9 -32.12 25.84 8.73
C GLY A 9 -31.58 24.98 7.59
N GLN A 10 -30.42 25.28 7.01
CA GLN A 10 -29.84 24.42 5.97
C GLN A 10 -29.29 23.15 6.61
N VAL A 11 -29.64 21.99 6.03
CA VAL A 11 -29.08 20.69 6.40
C VAL A 11 -27.88 20.41 5.50
N LEU A 12 -26.73 20.14 6.12
CA LEU A 12 -25.49 19.82 5.43
C LEU A 12 -25.04 18.42 5.83
N SER A 13 -24.47 17.69 4.88
CA SER A 13 -23.82 16.40 5.10
C SER A 13 -22.40 16.45 4.55
N VAL A 14 -21.46 15.85 5.26
CA VAL A 14 -20.07 15.69 4.83
C VAL A 14 -19.70 14.21 4.95
N CYS A 15 -19.20 13.65 3.86
CA CYS A 15 -18.66 12.29 3.80
C CYS A 15 -17.25 12.30 3.20
N VAL A 16 -16.56 11.17 3.32
CA VAL A 16 -15.28 10.94 2.64
C VAL A 16 -15.56 10.71 1.17
N GLU A 17 -14.79 11.36 0.30
CA GLU A 17 -14.78 11.08 -1.14
C GLU A 17 -13.79 9.95 -1.43
N GLU A 18 -14.29 8.72 -1.60
CA GLU A 18 -13.48 7.51 -1.66
C GLU A 18 -12.52 7.47 -2.85
N GLU A 19 -12.88 8.09 -3.97
CA GLU A 19 -12.02 8.13 -5.18
C GLU A 19 -10.86 9.13 -5.05
N ASN A 20 -11.06 10.21 -4.29
CA ASN A 20 -10.11 11.33 -4.23
C ASN A 20 -9.35 11.45 -2.91
N ILE A 21 -9.78 10.75 -1.85
CA ILE A 21 -9.13 10.83 -0.54
C ILE A 21 -7.67 10.36 -0.59
N ILE A 22 -7.37 9.31 -1.35
CA ILE A 22 -5.99 8.79 -1.49
C ILE A 22 -5.09 9.76 -2.27
N PRO A 23 -5.48 10.25 -3.47
CA PRO A 23 -4.76 11.31 -4.16
C PRO A 23 -4.54 12.57 -3.31
N TYR A 24 -5.56 12.98 -2.54
CA TYR A 24 -5.47 14.16 -1.68
C TYR A 24 -4.44 13.98 -0.57
N ILE A 25 -4.48 12.86 0.16
CA ILE A 25 -3.50 12.57 1.22
C ILE A 25 -2.08 12.48 0.64
N THR A 26 -1.93 11.92 -0.57
CA THR A 26 -0.63 11.72 -1.21
C THR A 26 -0.02 13.02 -1.72
N ASN A 27 -0.80 13.82 -2.46
CA ASN A 27 -0.27 14.96 -3.22
C ASN A 27 -0.42 16.29 -2.48
N VAL A 28 -1.49 16.46 -1.69
CA VAL A 28 -1.75 17.71 -0.96
C VAL A 28 -1.19 17.63 0.46
N LEU A 29 -1.53 16.58 1.21
CA LEU A 29 -1.00 16.40 2.57
C LEU A 29 0.44 15.86 2.57
N GLN A 30 0.95 15.42 1.42
CA GLN A 30 2.29 14.85 1.25
C GLN A 30 2.59 13.73 2.26
N ASN A 31 1.59 12.89 2.55
CA ASN A 31 1.67 11.84 3.56
C ASN A 31 1.39 10.44 2.97
N PRO A 32 2.35 9.86 2.24
CA PRO A 32 2.14 8.57 1.56
C PRO A 32 1.92 7.40 2.53
N ASP A 33 2.46 7.43 3.76
CA ASP A 33 2.22 6.39 4.75
C ASP A 33 0.78 6.39 5.26
N LEU A 34 0.17 7.56 5.46
CA LEU A 34 -1.25 7.66 5.79
C LEU A 34 -2.11 7.17 4.63
N ALA A 35 -1.79 7.58 3.39
CA ALA A 35 -2.51 7.12 2.20
C ALA A 35 -2.49 5.59 2.08
N LEU A 36 -1.33 4.97 2.29
CA LEU A 36 -1.17 3.52 2.33
C LEU A 36 -2.05 2.87 3.41
N ARG A 37 -1.98 3.34 4.66
CA ARG A 37 -2.77 2.78 5.76
C ARG A 37 -4.28 2.94 5.53
N MET A 38 -4.70 4.08 4.99
CA MET A 38 -6.11 4.37 4.72
C MET A 38 -6.65 3.49 3.60
N ALA A 39 -5.86 3.29 2.52
CA ALA A 39 -6.22 2.42 1.41
C ALA A 39 -6.34 0.94 1.82
N VAL A 40 -5.41 0.43 2.64
CA VAL A 40 -5.48 -0.95 3.16
C VAL A 40 -6.73 -1.15 4.01
N ARG A 41 -6.94 -0.27 5.01
CA ARG A 41 -7.97 -0.47 6.02
C ARG A 41 -9.38 -0.36 5.46
N ASN A 42 -9.57 0.42 4.40
CA ASN A 42 -10.88 0.72 3.83
C ASN A 42 -11.04 0.18 2.40
N ASN A 43 -10.09 -0.62 1.90
CA ASN A 43 -10.10 -1.18 0.55
C ASN A 43 -10.30 -0.13 -0.57
N LEU A 44 -9.67 1.04 -0.42
CA LEU A 44 -9.79 2.15 -1.36
C LEU A 44 -8.83 1.99 -2.55
N ALA A 45 -9.27 2.41 -3.73
CA ALA A 45 -8.45 2.48 -4.94
C ALA A 45 -7.51 3.70 -4.92
N GLY A 46 -6.55 3.74 -5.84
CA GLY A 46 -5.63 4.87 -6.03
C GLY A 46 -4.34 4.80 -5.22
N ALA A 47 -4.14 3.75 -4.43
CA ALA A 47 -2.89 3.51 -3.70
C ALA A 47 -1.96 2.51 -4.40
N GLU A 48 -2.35 1.95 -5.54
CA GLU A 48 -1.63 0.88 -6.22
C GLU A 48 -0.18 1.28 -6.52
N GLU A 49 0.00 2.50 -7.03
CA GLU A 49 1.34 3.04 -7.31
C GLU A 49 2.15 3.27 -6.03
N LEU A 50 1.52 3.60 -4.90
CA LEU A 50 2.20 3.77 -3.61
C LEU A 50 2.78 2.44 -3.12
N PHE A 51 2.04 1.34 -3.28
CA PHE A 51 2.54 -0.01 -2.99
C PHE A 51 3.72 -0.37 -3.88
N ALA A 52 3.60 -0.14 -5.19
CA ALA A 52 4.67 -0.44 -6.13
C ALA A 52 5.94 0.37 -5.82
N ARG A 53 5.81 1.67 -5.55
CA ARG A 53 6.93 2.54 -5.15
C ARG A 53 7.58 2.07 -3.86
N LYS A 54 6.77 1.79 -2.82
CA LYS A 54 7.29 1.31 -1.52
C LYS A 54 7.99 -0.04 -1.65
N PHE A 55 7.40 -0.97 -2.42
CA PHE A 55 8.01 -2.26 -2.73
C PHE A 55 9.35 -2.07 -3.43
N ASN A 56 9.40 -1.29 -4.52
CA ASN A 56 10.63 -1.06 -5.28
C ASN A 56 11.72 -0.42 -4.41
N ALA A 57 11.36 0.54 -3.55
CA ALA A 57 12.30 1.17 -2.64
C ALA A 57 12.90 0.18 -1.63
N LEU A 58 12.07 -0.62 -0.96
CA LEU A 58 12.52 -1.64 -0.01
C LEU A 58 13.37 -2.72 -0.70
N PHE A 59 12.95 -3.14 -1.90
CA PHE A 59 13.65 -4.14 -2.68
C PHE A 59 15.04 -3.66 -3.13
N ALA A 60 15.14 -2.41 -3.60
CA ALA A 60 16.41 -1.79 -3.99
C ALA A 60 17.36 -1.58 -2.80
N GLN A 61 16.83 -1.36 -1.60
CA GLN A 61 17.61 -1.27 -0.36
C GLN A 61 18.08 -2.63 0.17
N GLY A 62 17.68 -3.75 -0.46
CA GLY A 62 17.97 -5.10 0.03
C GLY A 62 17.10 -5.53 1.21
N ASN A 63 16.07 -4.76 1.56
CA ASN A 63 15.14 -5.09 2.64
C ASN A 63 14.04 -6.03 2.15
N TYR A 64 14.43 -7.27 1.81
CA TYR A 64 13.55 -8.24 1.17
C TYR A 64 12.39 -8.71 2.06
N SER A 65 12.60 -8.80 3.37
CA SER A 65 11.55 -9.20 4.33
C SER A 65 10.40 -8.17 4.36
N GLU A 66 10.72 -6.88 4.47
CA GLU A 66 9.70 -5.83 4.44
C GLU A 66 9.09 -5.65 3.05
N ALA A 67 9.88 -5.80 1.98
CA ALA A 67 9.35 -5.80 0.62
C ALA A 67 8.32 -6.92 0.42
N ALA A 68 8.58 -8.11 0.95
CA ALA A 68 7.65 -9.23 0.92
C ALA A 68 6.35 -8.95 1.69
N LYS A 69 6.44 -8.33 2.88
CA LYS A 69 5.26 -7.88 3.63
C LYS A 69 4.43 -6.87 2.85
N VAL A 70 5.07 -5.91 2.17
CA VAL A 70 4.35 -4.94 1.33
C VAL A 70 3.67 -5.63 0.16
N ALA A 71 4.33 -6.58 -0.49
CA ALA A 71 3.73 -7.34 -1.59
C ALA A 71 2.55 -8.21 -1.14
N ALA A 72 2.66 -8.86 0.02
CA ALA A 72 1.58 -9.66 0.60
C ALA A 72 0.38 -8.79 1.02
N ASN A 73 0.60 -7.62 1.62
CA ASN A 73 -0.48 -6.74 2.10
C ASN A 73 -1.07 -5.83 1.03
N ALA A 74 -0.56 -5.88 -0.21
CA ALA A 74 -1.07 -5.06 -1.29
C ALA A 74 -2.51 -5.46 -1.67
N PRO A 75 -3.45 -4.50 -1.78
CA PRO A 75 -4.85 -4.78 -2.08
C PRO A 75 -4.99 -5.42 -3.45
N LYS A 76 -6.05 -6.22 -3.63
CA LYS A 76 -6.38 -6.90 -4.91
C LYS A 76 -5.23 -7.73 -5.51
N GLY A 77 -4.21 -8.07 -4.73
CA GLY A 77 -3.07 -8.86 -5.20
C GLY A 77 -2.19 -8.17 -6.23
N ILE A 78 -2.18 -6.83 -6.31
CA ILE A 78 -1.43 -6.07 -7.33
C ILE A 78 0.09 -6.37 -7.33
N LEU A 79 0.63 -6.80 -6.20
CA LEU A 79 2.03 -7.20 -6.04
C LEU A 79 2.19 -8.72 -5.85
N ARG A 80 1.10 -9.49 -5.77
CA ARG A 80 1.14 -10.95 -5.72
C ARG A 80 1.14 -11.53 -7.15
N THR A 81 2.11 -11.11 -7.95
CA THR A 81 2.19 -11.41 -9.39
C THR A 81 3.41 -12.26 -9.73
N PRO A 82 3.41 -12.95 -10.90
CA PRO A 82 4.58 -13.67 -11.39
C PRO A 82 5.83 -12.79 -11.50
N ASP A 83 5.67 -11.51 -11.84
CA ASP A 83 6.78 -10.56 -11.90
C ASP A 83 7.42 -10.30 -10.53
N THR A 84 6.62 -10.12 -9.48
CA THR A 84 7.15 -10.00 -8.12
C THR A 84 7.90 -11.26 -7.71
N ILE A 85 7.36 -12.44 -8.02
CA ILE A 85 8.00 -13.73 -7.75
C ILE A 85 9.36 -13.83 -8.47
N ARG A 86 9.41 -13.49 -9.76
CA ARG A 86 10.66 -13.47 -10.55
C ARG A 86 11.70 -12.53 -9.95
N ARG A 87 11.29 -11.36 -9.45
CA ARG A 87 12.21 -10.43 -8.77
C ARG A 87 12.82 -11.09 -7.54
N PHE A 88 12.03 -11.68 -6.65
CA PHE A 88 12.57 -12.40 -5.48
C PHE A 88 13.46 -13.58 -5.86
N GLN A 89 13.13 -14.30 -6.94
CA GLN A 89 13.93 -15.41 -7.45
C GLN A 89 15.29 -14.96 -8.00
N SER A 90 15.37 -13.75 -8.56
CA SER A 90 16.63 -13.21 -9.10
C SER A 90 17.66 -12.84 -8.03
N VAL A 91 17.25 -12.75 -6.76
CA VAL A 91 18.15 -12.38 -5.67
C VAL A 91 18.90 -13.62 -5.16
N PRO A 92 20.24 -13.62 -5.19
CA PRO A 92 21.02 -14.74 -4.68
C PRO A 92 20.85 -14.90 -3.16
N ALA A 93 20.74 -16.14 -2.70
CA ALA A 93 20.69 -16.44 -1.27
C ALA A 93 22.08 -16.27 -0.64
N GLN A 94 22.16 -15.47 0.43
CA GLN A 94 23.38 -15.32 1.22
C GLN A 94 23.58 -16.56 2.11
N PRO A 95 24.82 -17.07 2.29
CA PRO A 95 25.10 -18.20 3.16
C PRO A 95 24.60 -17.95 4.59
N GLY A 96 23.84 -18.90 5.15
CA GLY A 96 23.27 -18.78 6.50
C GLY A 96 22.01 -17.92 6.63
N GLN A 97 21.52 -17.31 5.55
CA GLN A 97 20.22 -16.62 5.53
C GLN A 97 19.20 -17.36 4.67
N THR A 98 17.93 -17.29 5.07
CA THR A 98 16.80 -17.79 4.27
C THR A 98 16.73 -17.02 2.95
N SER A 99 16.53 -17.72 1.83
CA SER A 99 16.45 -17.03 0.53
C SER A 99 15.28 -16.04 0.49
N PRO A 100 15.43 -14.87 -0.15
CA PRO A 100 14.35 -13.87 -0.26
C PRO A 100 13.05 -14.43 -0.85
N LEU A 101 13.15 -15.38 -1.78
CA LEU A 101 12.00 -16.08 -2.34
C LEU A 101 11.24 -16.91 -1.29
N LEU A 102 11.96 -17.66 -0.45
CA LEU A 102 11.34 -18.42 0.63
C LEU A 102 10.75 -17.50 1.71
N GLN A 103 11.40 -16.37 2.00
CA GLN A 103 10.84 -15.36 2.91
C GLN A 103 9.50 -14.82 2.36
N TYR A 104 9.42 -14.54 1.05
CA TYR A 104 8.19 -14.08 0.42
C TYR A 104 7.05 -15.11 0.53
N PHE A 105 7.33 -16.39 0.25
CA PHE A 105 6.32 -17.44 0.40
C PHE A 105 5.93 -17.73 1.85
N GLY A 106 6.82 -17.46 2.82
CA GLY A 106 6.49 -17.61 4.24
C GLY A 106 5.54 -16.55 4.80
N ILE A 107 5.29 -15.46 4.07
CA ILE A 107 4.42 -14.34 4.49
C ILE A 107 3.02 -14.41 3.85
N LEU A 108 2.89 -15.16 2.75
CA LEU A 108 1.63 -15.32 1.99
C LEU A 108 0.64 -16.23 2.71
#